data_AF-A0A261GET5-F1
#
_entry.id   AF-A0A261GET5-F1
#
_cell.length_a   1.000
_cell.length_b   1.000
_cell.length_c   1.000
_cell.angle_alpha   90.00
_cell.angle_beta   90.00
_cell.angle_gamma   90.00
#
_symmetry.space_group_name_H-M   'P 1'
#
loop_
_entity.id
_entity.type
_entity.pdbx_description
1 polymer ?
#
loop_
_entity_poly.entity_id
_entity_poly.type
_entity_poly.pdbx_seq_one_letter_code
_entity_poly.pdbx_strand_id
1 'polypeptide(L)'
;MMNDEIEHNYQFERLLTAVLDEPEKVPAIVSEDRSILEERNCCDETALHWLAIENQLEGIALLRGLGAKISPWAIAHAIEAGSLDAVALMLELGGEPELEVCKKYLENRFWKLTKNQKRLVRSYFKQYGYEI
;
A
#
# COMPACT_ATOMS: atom_id res chain seq x y z
N MET A 1 22.83 18.25 0.00
CA MET A 1 22.69 16.81 -0.29
C MET A 1 22.23 16.01 0.93
N MET A 2 22.72 16.23 2.16
CA MET A 2 22.23 15.48 3.33
C MET A 2 20.90 16.02 3.92
N ASN A 3 20.57 17.29 3.69
CA ASN A 3 19.31 17.88 4.17
C ASN A 3 18.08 17.38 3.41
N ASP A 4 18.21 17.17 2.09
CA ASP A 4 17.08 16.80 1.23
C ASP A 4 16.59 15.36 1.53
N GLU A 5 17.50 14.42 1.80
CA GLU A 5 17.14 13.04 2.20
C GLU A 5 16.45 12.97 3.57
N ILE A 6 16.85 13.82 4.52
CA ILE A 6 16.23 13.90 5.86
C ILE A 6 14.81 14.48 5.74
N GLU A 7 14.62 15.47 4.87
CA GLU A 7 13.32 16.12 4.65
C GLU A 7 12.33 15.21 3.91
N HIS A 8 12.79 14.41 2.92
CA HIS A 8 11.96 13.44 2.19
C HIS A 8 11.37 12.35 3.10
N ASN A 9 12.13 11.87 4.10
CA ASN A 9 11.59 10.90 5.05
C ASN A 9 10.69 11.56 6.11
N TYR A 10 10.94 12.83 6.47
CA TYR A 10 10.16 13.53 7.49
C TYR A 10 8.68 13.65 7.11
N GLN A 11 8.35 14.01 5.87
CA GLN A 11 6.96 14.17 5.46
C GLN A 11 6.23 12.82 5.35
N PHE A 12 6.91 11.78 4.87
CA PHE A 12 6.42 10.41 4.94
C PHE A 12 6.11 9.99 6.39
N GLU A 13 7.07 10.16 7.31
CA GLU A 13 6.94 9.79 8.72
C GLU A 13 5.83 10.58 9.42
N ARG A 14 5.74 11.89 9.13
CA ARG A 14 4.69 12.76 9.67
C ARG A 14 3.31 12.26 9.28
N LEU A 15 3.09 11.94 8.00
CA LEU A 15 1.80 11.41 7.53
C LEU A 15 1.52 10.03 8.14
N LEU A 16 2.49 9.12 8.09
CA LEU A 16 2.31 7.76 8.59
C LEU A 16 1.99 7.75 10.10
N THR A 17 2.72 8.53 10.90
CA THR A 17 2.47 8.68 12.34
C THR A 17 1.07 9.22 12.60
N ALA A 18 0.65 10.26 11.87
CA ALA A 18 -0.69 10.80 12.02
C ALA A 18 -1.77 9.78 11.66
N VAL A 19 -1.57 8.95 10.63
CA VAL A 19 -2.53 7.89 10.28
C VAL A 19 -2.66 6.84 11.40
N LEU A 20 -1.55 6.48 12.04
CA LEU A 20 -1.53 5.43 13.07
C LEU A 20 -2.01 5.92 14.44
N ASP A 21 -1.64 7.15 14.82
CA ASP A 21 -1.84 7.64 16.19
C ASP A 21 -2.94 8.71 16.30
N GLU A 22 -3.14 9.54 15.27
CA GLU A 22 -4.00 10.73 15.30
C GLU A 22 -4.78 10.92 13.97
N PRO A 23 -5.57 9.92 13.51
CA PRO A 23 -6.16 9.89 12.17
C PRO A 23 -7.09 11.07 11.89
N GLU A 24 -7.67 11.69 12.91
CA GLU A 24 -8.48 12.90 12.81
C GLU A 24 -7.71 14.12 12.32
N LYS A 25 -6.38 14.15 12.46
CA LYS A 25 -5.51 15.24 11.98
C LYS A 25 -5.12 15.08 10.51
N VAL A 26 -5.22 13.87 9.96
CA VAL A 26 -4.76 13.56 8.59
C VAL A 26 -5.43 14.45 7.53
N PRO A 27 -6.75 14.72 7.57
CA PRO A 27 -7.37 15.62 6.59
C PRO A 27 -6.78 17.05 6.63
N ALA A 28 -6.44 17.55 7.82
CA ALA A 28 -5.83 18.87 7.97
C ALA A 28 -4.40 18.87 7.39
N ILE A 29 -3.59 17.85 7.72
CA ILE A 29 -2.23 17.69 7.18
C ILE A 29 -2.24 17.65 5.65
N VAL A 30 -3.14 16.87 5.05
CA VAL A 30 -3.28 16.75 3.59
C VAL A 30 -3.83 18.04 2.96
N SER A 31 -4.62 18.83 3.70
CA SER A 31 -5.10 20.13 3.23
C SER A 31 -4.03 21.21 3.21
N GLU A 32 -3.05 21.13 4.12
CA GLU A 32 -1.88 22.02 4.16
C GLU A 32 -0.93 21.72 3.00
N ASP A 33 -0.68 20.43 2.76
CA ASP A 33 0.13 19.96 1.64
C ASP A 33 -0.42 18.64 1.10
N ARG A 34 -0.92 18.67 -0.14
CA ARG A 34 -1.47 17.49 -0.81
C ARG A 34 -0.38 16.54 -1.31
N SER A 35 0.83 17.02 -1.60
CA SER A 35 1.91 16.14 -2.09
C SER A 35 2.36 15.12 -1.06
N ILE A 36 2.10 15.36 0.23
CA ILE A 36 2.44 14.45 1.32
C ILE A 36 1.90 13.02 1.13
N LEU A 37 0.77 12.87 0.41
CA LEU A 37 0.17 11.56 0.10
C LEU A 37 1.07 10.68 -0.78
N GLU A 38 1.98 11.30 -1.52
CA GLU A 38 2.87 10.66 -2.50
C GLU A 38 4.35 10.74 -2.09
N GLU A 39 4.66 11.32 -0.93
CA GLU A 39 6.00 11.31 -0.35
C GLU A 39 6.43 9.88 -0.02
N ARG A 40 7.72 9.62 -0.19
CA ARG A 40 8.28 8.27 -0.14
C ARG A 40 9.37 8.16 0.90
N ASN A 41 9.39 7.03 1.58
CA ASN A 41 10.51 6.67 2.45
C ASN A 41 11.76 6.27 1.63
N CYS A 42 12.83 5.87 2.32
CA CYS A 42 14.07 5.41 1.70
C CYS A 42 13.95 4.10 0.90
N CYS A 43 12.80 3.41 0.98
CA CYS A 43 12.47 2.22 0.22
C CYS A 43 11.57 2.50 -1.01
N ASP A 44 11.34 3.77 -1.35
CA ASP A 44 10.44 4.21 -2.43
C ASP A 44 8.95 3.87 -2.16
N GLU A 45 8.56 3.74 -0.89
CA GLU A 45 7.20 3.42 -0.45
C GLU A 45 6.47 4.68 0.02
N THR A 46 5.22 4.87 -0.42
CA THR A 46 4.32 5.88 0.17
C THR A 46 3.72 5.38 1.47
N ALA A 47 3.13 6.26 2.29
CA ALA A 47 2.46 5.84 3.52
C ALA A 47 1.38 4.77 3.25
N LEU A 48 0.60 4.90 2.17
CA LEU A 48 -0.38 3.89 1.76
C LEU A 48 0.28 2.54 1.43
N HIS A 49 1.43 2.56 0.76
CA HIS A 49 2.19 1.35 0.46
C HIS A 49 2.61 0.64 1.75
N TRP A 50 3.22 1.37 2.69
CA TRP A 50 3.65 0.79 3.96
C TRP A 50 2.47 0.19 4.74
N LEU A 51 1.35 0.94 4.83
CA LEU A 51 0.11 0.47 5.47
C LEU A 51 -0.44 -0.80 4.80
N ALA A 52 -0.28 -0.96 3.49
CA ALA A 52 -0.67 -2.17 2.77
C ALA A 52 0.19 -3.38 3.13
N ILE A 53 1.50 -3.19 3.28
CA ILE A 53 2.41 -4.24 3.75
C ILE A 53 2.05 -4.66 5.17
N GLU A 54 1.74 -3.71 6.04
CA GLU A 54 1.42 -3.95 7.45
C GLU A 54 -0.06 -4.28 7.73
N ASN A 55 -0.84 -4.46 6.66
CA ASN A 55 -2.26 -4.83 6.70
C ASN A 55 -3.15 -3.85 7.51
N GLN A 56 -2.84 -2.56 7.48
CA GLN A 56 -3.54 -1.48 8.19
C GLN A 56 -4.70 -0.91 7.35
N LEU A 57 -5.85 -1.60 7.39
CA LEU A 57 -6.98 -1.35 6.48
C LEU A 57 -7.60 0.04 6.61
N GLU A 58 -7.80 0.51 7.84
CA GLU A 58 -8.37 1.82 8.13
C GLU A 58 -7.49 2.95 7.57
N GLY A 59 -6.17 2.80 7.69
CA GLY A 59 -5.21 3.74 7.13
C GLY A 59 -5.21 3.77 5.61
N ILE A 60 -5.29 2.60 4.96
CA ILE A 60 -5.41 2.49 3.50
C ILE A 60 -6.68 3.21 3.02
N ALA A 61 -7.84 2.91 3.65
CA ALA A 61 -9.11 3.52 3.30
C ALA A 61 -9.10 5.04 3.52
N LEU A 62 -8.52 5.51 4.63
CA LEU A 62 -8.38 6.93 4.94
C LEU A 62 -7.56 7.67 3.88
N LEU A 63 -6.33 7.21 3.62
CA LEU A 63 -5.45 7.87 2.66
C LEU A 63 -6.03 7.82 1.24
N ARG A 64 -6.62 6.69 0.85
CA ARG A 64 -7.29 6.56 -0.45
C ARG A 64 -8.49 7.50 -0.57
N GLY A 65 -9.31 7.63 0.48
CA GLY A 65 -10.43 8.57 0.53
C GLY A 65 -10.00 10.03 0.38
N LEU A 66 -8.77 10.37 0.78
CA LEU A 66 -8.17 11.70 0.59
C LEU A 66 -7.49 11.88 -0.78
N GLY A 67 -7.39 10.80 -1.57
CA GLY A 67 -6.90 10.82 -2.94
C GLY A 67 -5.49 10.26 -3.14
N ALA A 68 -4.94 9.53 -2.18
CA ALA A 68 -3.69 8.80 -2.38
C ALA A 68 -3.82 7.81 -3.53
N LYS A 69 -2.74 7.69 -4.32
CA LYS A 69 -2.63 6.67 -5.36
C LYS A 69 -2.28 5.32 -4.76
N ILE A 70 -2.88 4.28 -5.30
CA ILE A 70 -2.49 2.91 -5.02
C ILE A 70 -1.43 2.53 -6.05
N SER A 71 -0.19 2.41 -5.63
CA SER A 71 0.89 1.93 -6.50
C SER A 71 0.68 0.44 -6.82
N PRO A 72 0.93 -0.02 -8.05
CA PRO A 72 0.93 -1.45 -8.37
C PRO A 72 1.91 -2.25 -7.49
N TRP A 73 3.00 -1.61 -7.05
CA TRP A 73 3.97 -2.19 -6.13
C TRP A 73 3.42 -2.40 -4.72
N ALA A 74 2.51 -1.55 -4.25
CA ALA A 74 1.86 -1.74 -2.95
C ALA A 74 1.05 -3.04 -2.92
N ILE A 75 0.34 -3.36 -4.01
CA ILE A 75 -0.40 -4.63 -4.15
C ILE A 75 0.59 -5.81 -4.18
N ALA A 76 1.66 -5.71 -4.97
CA ALA A 76 2.66 -6.76 -5.08
C ALA A 76 3.36 -7.06 -3.75
N HIS A 77 3.81 -6.04 -3.02
CA HIS A 77 4.47 -6.20 -1.74
C HIS A 77 3.49 -6.63 -0.63
N ALA A 78 2.22 -6.21 -0.67
CA ALA A 78 1.20 -6.75 0.24
C ALA A 78 0.97 -8.26 0.00
N ILE A 79 1.02 -8.74 -1.26
CA ILE A 79 1.00 -10.17 -1.56
C ILE A 79 2.24 -10.86 -0.97
N GLU A 80 3.43 -10.28 -1.17
CA GLU A 80 4.69 -10.79 -0.62
C GLU A 80 4.66 -10.94 0.91
N ALA A 81 4.13 -9.92 1.59
CA ALA A 81 3.96 -9.88 3.04
C ALA A 81 2.85 -10.82 3.56
N GLY A 82 1.94 -11.25 2.68
CA GLY A 82 0.77 -12.06 3.06
C GLY A 82 -0.40 -11.25 3.62
N SER A 83 -0.40 -9.94 3.42
CA SER A 83 -1.42 -8.98 3.85
C SER A 83 -2.63 -9.00 2.92
N LEU A 84 -3.34 -10.13 2.92
CA LEU A 84 -4.36 -10.43 1.92
C LEU A 84 -5.60 -9.56 2.03
N ASP A 85 -5.93 -9.07 3.23
CA ASP A 85 -7.07 -8.17 3.42
C ASP A 85 -6.77 -6.80 2.80
N ALA A 86 -5.54 -6.31 2.96
CA ALA A 86 -5.07 -5.10 2.26
C ALA A 86 -5.08 -5.27 0.73
N VAL A 87 -4.70 -6.45 0.21
CA VAL A 87 -4.81 -6.75 -1.23
C VAL A 87 -6.27 -6.66 -1.69
N ALA A 88 -7.20 -7.28 -0.98
CA ALA A 88 -8.61 -7.23 -1.32
C ALA A 88 -9.16 -5.79 -1.30
N LEU A 89 -8.84 -5.04 -0.24
CA LEU A 89 -9.27 -3.65 -0.06
C LEU A 89 -8.70 -2.74 -1.16
N MET A 90 -7.42 -2.86 -1.48
CA MET A 90 -6.81 -2.03 -2.53
C MET A 90 -7.44 -2.29 -3.90
N LEU A 91 -7.78 -3.55 -4.23
CA LEU A 91 -8.52 -3.86 -5.47
C LEU A 91 -9.94 -3.26 -5.44
N GLU A 92 -10.65 -3.36 -4.31
CA GLU A 92 -11.97 -2.74 -4.12
C GLU A 92 -11.95 -1.23 -4.33
N LEU A 93 -10.89 -0.58 -3.85
CA LEU A 93 -10.68 0.87 -3.95
C LEU A 93 -10.15 1.32 -5.34
N GLY A 94 -10.12 0.41 -6.32
CA GLY A 94 -9.72 0.68 -7.70
C GLY A 94 -8.20 0.72 -7.90
N GLY A 95 -7.44 0.01 -7.08
CA GLY A 95 -6.01 -0.21 -7.29
C GLY A 95 -5.78 -1.16 -8.47
N GLU A 96 -4.89 -0.76 -9.39
CA GLU A 96 -4.56 -1.54 -10.57
C GLU A 96 -3.26 -2.34 -10.32
N PRO A 97 -3.32 -3.68 -10.27
CA PRO A 97 -2.14 -4.51 -10.05
C PRO A 97 -1.30 -4.65 -11.33
N GLU A 98 0.02 -4.75 -11.15
CA GLU A 98 0.92 -5.20 -12.21
C GLU A 98 0.94 -6.74 -12.22
N LEU A 99 0.25 -7.34 -13.20
CA LEU A 99 -0.09 -8.78 -13.17
C LEU A 99 1.15 -9.68 -13.18
N GLU A 100 2.14 -9.36 -14.02
CA GLU A 100 3.35 -10.18 -14.13
C GLU A 100 4.20 -10.15 -12.85
N VAL A 101 4.23 -8.98 -12.18
CA VAL A 101 4.87 -8.84 -10.88
C VAL A 101 4.11 -9.64 -9.82
N CYS A 102 2.79 -9.51 -9.76
CA CYS A 102 1.96 -10.24 -8.79
C CYS A 102 2.07 -11.76 -8.97
N LYS A 103 2.10 -12.27 -10.20
CA LYS A 103 2.34 -13.69 -10.51
C LYS A 103 3.69 -14.15 -9.95
N LYS A 104 4.76 -13.39 -10.18
CA LYS A 104 6.10 -13.70 -9.67
C LYS A 104 6.10 -13.81 -8.15
N TYR A 105 5.43 -12.91 -7.43
CA TYR A 105 5.34 -12.98 -5.97
C TYR A 105 4.52 -14.18 -5.47
N LEU A 106 3.43 -14.53 -6.15
CA LEU A 106 2.66 -15.74 -5.83
C LEU A 106 3.45 -17.03 -6.06
N GLU A 107 4.38 -17.04 -7.02
CA GLU A 107 5.20 -18.20 -7.36
C GLU A 107 6.54 -18.24 -6.62
N ASN A 108 6.91 -17.13 -5.98
CA ASN A 108 8.15 -17.01 -5.25
C ASN A 108 8.25 -18.08 -4.15
N ARG A 109 9.39 -18.80 -4.12
CA ARG A 109 9.65 -19.90 -3.19
C ARG A 109 10.23 -19.42 -1.85
N PHE A 110 10.72 -18.19 -1.79
CA PHE A 110 11.28 -17.59 -0.57
C PHE A 110 10.19 -17.15 0.39
N TRP A 111 9.09 -16.61 -0.13
CA TRP A 111 7.94 -16.13 0.63
C TRP A 111 6.88 -17.22 0.75
N LYS A 112 6.67 -17.74 1.96
CA LYS A 112 5.87 -18.96 2.20
C LYS A 112 4.36 -18.66 2.25
N LEU A 113 3.80 -18.06 1.21
CA LEU A 113 2.34 -18.07 1.05
C LEU A 113 1.85 -19.52 0.97
N THR A 114 0.88 -19.86 1.81
CA THR A 114 0.23 -21.16 1.79
C THR A 114 -0.55 -21.37 0.49
N LYS A 115 -0.84 -22.63 0.13
CA LYS A 115 -1.70 -22.94 -1.02
C LYS A 115 -3.06 -22.22 -0.94
N ASN A 116 -3.60 -22.06 0.26
CA ASN A 116 -4.87 -21.39 0.50
C ASN A 116 -4.76 -19.88 0.24
N GLN A 117 -3.71 -19.22 0.74
CA GLN A 117 -3.44 -17.81 0.48
C GLN A 117 -3.27 -17.54 -1.02
N LYS A 118 -2.49 -18.37 -1.72
CA LYS A 118 -2.32 -18.25 -3.18
C LYS A 118 -3.63 -18.42 -3.95
N ARG A 119 -4.51 -19.32 -3.48
CA ARG A 119 -5.85 -19.50 -4.07
C ARG A 119 -6.73 -18.28 -3.81
N LEU A 120 -6.64 -17.70 -2.62
CA LEU A 120 -7.43 -16.54 -2.21
C LEU A 120 -7.08 -15.30 -3.04
N VAL A 121 -5.78 -14.98 -3.19
CA VAL A 121 -5.32 -13.86 -4.03
C VAL A 121 -5.82 -14.02 -5.47
N ARG A 122 -5.69 -15.21 -6.06
CA ARG A 122 -6.25 -15.49 -7.40
C ARG A 122 -7.76 -15.24 -7.47
N SER A 123 -8.49 -15.60 -6.42
CA SER A 123 -9.93 -15.35 -6.34
C SER A 123 -10.26 -13.87 -6.32
N TYR A 124 -9.49 -13.06 -5.55
CA TYR A 124 -9.66 -11.61 -5.53
C TYR A 124 -9.40 -11.00 -6.90
N PHE A 125 -8.27 -11.33 -7.53
CA PHE A 125 -7.92 -10.83 -8.86
C PHE A 125 -9.02 -11.15 -9.88
N LYS A 126 -9.50 -12.39 -9.89
CA LYS A 126 -10.61 -12.82 -10.77
C LYS A 126 -11.89 -12.03 -10.54
N GLN A 127 -12.23 -11.71 -9.29
CA GLN A 127 -13.43 -10.93 -8.96
C GLN A 127 -13.40 -9.53 -9.58
N TYR A 128 -12.20 -8.94 -9.70
CA TYR A 128 -11.98 -7.62 -10.30
C TYR A 128 -11.55 -7.68 -11.78
N GLY A 129 -11.67 -8.84 -12.43
CA GLY A 129 -11.43 -8.99 -13.87
C GLY A 129 -9.97 -9.24 -14.28
N TYR A 130 -9.10 -9.57 -13.33
CA TYR A 130 -7.70 -9.90 -13.59
C TYR A 130 -7.47 -11.42 -13.62
N GLU A 131 -6.71 -11.89 -14.62
CA GLU A 131 -6.33 -13.31 -14.75
C GLU A 131 -4.85 -13.51 -14.42
N ILE A 132 -4.59 -14.20 -13.29
CA ILE A 132 -3.23 -14.49 -12.79
C ILE A 132 -3.03 -15.93 -12.28
#